data_AF-A0A7X3BY33-F1
#
_entry.id   AF-A0A7X3BY33-F1
#
_cell.length_a   1.000
_cell.length_b   1.000
_cell.length_c   1.000
_cell.angle_alpha   90.00
_cell.angle_beta   90.00
_cell.angle_gamma   90.00
#
_symmetry.space_group_name_H-M   'P 1'
#
loop_
_entity.id
_entity.type
_entity.pdbx_description
1 polymer ?
#
loop_
_entity_poly.entity_id
_entity_poly.type
_entity_poly.pdbx_seq_one_letter_code
_entity_poly.pdbx_strand_id
1 'polypeptide(L)' 'MSDLTAKNLKLALWETLNSVKEGKMEAGQGDAIASQAREILRTTNIQLRISQQAKRPVHADVISFSET' A
#
# COMPACT_ATOMS: atom_id res chain seq x y z
N MET A 1 4.32 16.27 1.45
CA MET A 1 4.42 14.82 1.22
C MET A 1 3.15 14.40 0.49
N SER A 2 3.24 13.53 -0.51
CA SER A 2 2.07 12.98 -1.20
C SER A 2 1.27 12.10 -0.23
N ASP A 3 -0.06 12.17 -0.26
CA ASP A 3 -0.90 11.37 0.63
C ASP A 3 -0.70 9.86 0.39
N LEU A 4 -0.80 9.06 1.45
CA LEU A 4 -0.71 7.60 1.36
C LEU A 4 -2.03 7.04 0.84
N THR A 5 -2.11 6.85 -0.48
CA THR A 5 -3.28 6.32 -1.17
C THR A 5 -2.93 5.07 -1.96
N ALA A 6 -3.92 4.26 -2.35
CA ALA A 6 -3.71 3.06 -3.14
C ALA A 6 -3.05 3.37 -4.48
N LYS A 7 -3.43 4.50 -5.10
CA LYS A 7 -2.82 4.98 -6.35
C LYS A 7 -1.36 5.37 -6.16
N ASN A 8 -1.06 6.18 -5.14
CA ASN A 8 0.30 6.63 -4.87
C ASN A 8 1.21 5.47 -4.44
N LEU A 9 0.69 4.52 -3.65
CA LEU A 9 1.40 3.30 -3.28
C LEU A 9 1.77 2.46 -4.52
N LYS A 10 0.82 2.30 -5.46
CA LYS A 10 1.08 1.60 -6.72
C LYS A 10 2.17 2.29 -7.54
N LEU A 11 2.10 3.62 -7.66
CA LEU A 11 3.11 4.40 -8.40
C LEU A 11 4.50 4.26 -7.76
N ALA A 12 4.61 4.44 -6.45
CA ALA A 12 5.86 4.31 -5.72
C ALA A 12 6.47 2.90 -5.86
N LEU A 13 5.64 1.85 -5.82
CA LEU A 13 6.10 0.47 -6.05
C LEU A 13 6.63 0.26 -7.46
N TRP A 14 5.95 0.84 -8.46
CA TRP A 14 6.40 0.77 -9.84
C TRP A 14 7.73 1.49 -10.06
N GLU A 15 7.87 2.69 -9.50
CA GLU A 15 9.13 3.46 -9.53
C GLU A 15 10.26 2.73 -8.81
N THR A 16 9.97 2.08 -7.68
CA THR A 16 10.93 1.25 -6.94
C THR A 16 11.41 0.07 -7.79
N LEU A 17 10.50 -0.66 -8.44
CA LEU A 17 10.85 -1.78 -9.30
C LEU A 17 11.74 -1.35 -10.47
N ASN A 18 11.41 -0.22 -11.11
CA ASN A 18 12.25 0.32 -12.18
C ASN A 18 13.61 0.78 -11.67
N SER A 19 13.68 1.39 -10.47
CA SER A 19 14.94 1.81 -9.87
C SER A 19 15.86 0.63 -9.55
N VAL A 20 15.31 -0.48 -9.05
CA VAL A 20 16.06 -1.73 -8.85
C VAL A 20 16.53 -2.29 -10.20
N LYS A 21 15.65 -2.34 -11.21
CA LYS A 21 15.99 -2.81 -12.56
C LYS A 21 17.10 -1.99 -13.22
N GLU A 22 17.12 -0.68 -12.99
CA GLU A 22 18.10 0.25 -13.55
C GLU A 22 19.41 0.29 -12.74
N GLY A 23 19.53 -0.47 -11.66
CA GLY A 23 20.71 -0.44 -10.77
C GLY A 23 20.84 0.86 -9.96
N LYS A 24 19.76 1.65 -9.86
CA LYS A 24 19.70 2.91 -9.09
C LYS A 24 19.27 2.68 -7.64
N MET A 25 18.93 1.46 -7.27
CA MET A 25 18.52 1.08 -5.92
C MET A 25 19.05 -0.31 -5.58
N GLU A 26 19.53 -0.46 -4.35
CA GLU A 26 19.92 -1.75 -3.78
C GLU A 26 18.72 -2.70 -3.67
N ALA A 27 18.91 -3.96 -4.07
CA ALA A 27 17.83 -4.94 -4.09
C ALA A 27 17.18 -5.14 -2.71
N GLY A 28 17.97 -5.08 -1.64
CA GLY A 28 17.46 -5.18 -0.26
C GLY A 28 16.52 -4.04 0.14
N GLN A 29 16.75 -2.84 -0.39
CA GLN A 29 15.83 -1.71 -0.18
C GLN A 29 14.52 -1.92 -0.95
N GLY A 30 14.61 -2.44 -2.18
CA GLY A 30 13.43 -2.81 -2.97
C GLY A 30 12.57 -3.87 -2.29
N ASP A 31 13.18 -4.91 -1.70
CA ASP A 31 12.45 -5.95 -0.96
C ASP A 31 11.78 -5.40 0.31
N ALA A 32 12.45 -4.54 1.06
CA ALA A 32 11.87 -3.89 2.23
C ALA A 32 10.60 -3.08 1.88
N ILE A 33 10.65 -2.29 0.79
CA ILE A 33 9.50 -1.53 0.29
C ILE A 33 8.36 -2.47 -0.14
N ALA A 34 8.68 -3.53 -0.89
CA ALA A 34 7.69 -4.51 -1.30
C ALA A 34 7.02 -5.21 -0.09
N SER A 35 7.80 -5.51 0.95
CA SER A 35 7.30 -6.10 2.19
C SER A 35 6.31 -5.18 2.90
N GLN A 36 6.66 -3.90 3.07
CA GLN A 36 5.77 -2.91 3.68
C GLN A 36 4.48 -2.71 2.88
N ALA A 37 4.57 -2.67 1.55
CA ALA A 37 3.38 -2.56 0.71
C ALA A 37 2.43 -3.75 0.84
N ARG A 38 2.97 -4.98 0.90
CA ARG A 38 2.15 -6.18 1.17
C ARG A 38 1.43 -6.06 2.50
N GLU A 39 2.09 -5.52 3.51
CA GLU A 39 1.53 -5.34 4.84
C GLU A 39 0.42 -4.29 4.91
N ILE A 40 0.57 -3.19 4.17
CA ILE A 40 -0.49 -2.17 4.02
C ILE A 40 -1.73 -2.82 3.38
N LEU A 41 -1.56 -3.50 2.25
CA LEU A 41 -2.68 -4.17 1.56
C LEU A 41 -3.35 -5.24 2.44
N ARG A 42 -2.55 -6.01 3.19
CA ARG A 42 -3.06 -7.01 4.13
C ARG A 42 -3.92 -6.37 5.21
N THR A 43 -3.43 -5.28 5.81
CA THR A 43 -4.12 -4.56 6.88
C THR A 43 -5.44 -3.96 6.38
N THR A 44 -5.44 -3.30 5.22
CA THR A 44 -6.64 -2.74 4.60
C THR A 44 -7.69 -3.81 4.34
N ASN A 45 -7.30 -4.97 3.80
CA ASN A 45 -8.21 -6.09 3.56
C ASN A 45 -8.80 -6.68 4.84
N ILE A 46 -8.01 -6.77 5.91
CA ILE A 46 -8.49 -7.22 7.23
C ILE A 46 -9.52 -6.25 7.79
N GLN A 47 -9.25 -4.95 7.74
CA GLN A 47 -10.19 -3.93 8.22
C GLN A 47 -11.50 -3.94 7.45
N LEU A 48 -11.46 -4.15 6.12
CA LEU A 48 -12.66 -4.33 5.30
C LEU A 48 -13.47 -5.55 5.73
N ARG A 49 -12.84 -6.72 5.92
CA ARG A 49 -13.53 -7.94 6.38
C ARG A 49 -14.15 -7.76 7.77
N ILE A 50 -13.41 -7.16 8.71
CA ILE A 50 -13.91 -6.90 10.07
C ILE A 50 -15.12 -5.97 10.02
N SER A 51 -15.04 -4.88 9.26
CA SER A 51 -16.14 -3.91 9.12
C SER A 51 -17.40 -4.59 8.57
N GLN A 52 -17.25 -5.40 7.51
CA GLN A 52 -18.34 -6.18 6.92
C GLN A 52 -18.95 -7.18 7.91
N GLN A 53 -18.13 -7.97 8.61
CA GLN A 53 -18.60 -8.96 9.59
C GLN A 53 -19.33 -8.32 10.77
N ALA A 54 -18.81 -7.19 11.26
CA ALA A 54 -19.39 -6.44 12.37
C ALA A 54 -20.63 -5.63 11.97
N LYS A 55 -20.98 -5.59 10.67
CA LYS A 55 -22.01 -4.69 10.11
C LYS A 55 -21.77 -3.23 10.50
N ARG A 56 -20.50 -2.84 10.59
CA ARG A 56 -20.07 -1.48 10.93
C ARG A 56 -19.64 -0.75 9.66
N PRO A 57 -19.76 0.59 9.63
CA PRO A 57 -19.16 1.40 8.57
C PRO A 57 -17.66 1.10 8.45
N VAL A 58 -17.14 1.11 7.23
CA VAL A 58 -15.70 1.01 6.97
C VAL A 58 -15.00 2.24 7.55
N HIS A 59 -13.82 2.04 8.13
CA HIS A 59 -13.04 3.13 8.73
C HIS A 59 -12.71 4.21 7.69
N ALA A 60 -12.80 5.48 8.08
CA ALA A 60 -12.58 6.63 7.18
C ALA A 60 -11.20 6.56 6.49
N ASP A 61 -10.15 6.15 7.22
CA ASP A 61 -8.80 6.00 6.65
C ASP A 61 -8.72 4.94 5.54
N VAL A 62 -9.50 3.86 5.64
CA VAL A 62 -9.55 2.81 4.62
C VAL A 62 -10.25 3.32 3.37
N ILE A 63 -11.33 4.09 3.54
CA ILE A 63 -12.05 4.76 2.45
C ILE A 63 -11.10 5.75 1.77
N SER A 64 -10.48 6.64 2.54
CA SER A 64 -9.53 7.64 2.06
C SER A 64 -8.37 7.01 1.32
N PHE A 65 -7.79 5.92 1.84
CA PHE A 65 -6.73 5.17 1.17
C PHE A 65 -7.18 4.61 -0.18
N SER A 66 -8.44 4.14 -0.29
CA SER A 66 -8.94 3.45 -1.49
C SER A 66 -9.37 4.38 -2.63
N GLU A 67 -9.82 5.59 -2.33
CA GLU A 67 -10.53 6.46 -3.29
C GLU A 67 -9.63 7.48 -4.03
N THR A 68 -8.38 7.69 -3.57
CA THR A 68 -7.46 8.71 -4.12
C THR A 68 -6.19 8.12 -4.74
#